data_AF-A0A352BR83-F1
#
_entry.id   AF-A0A352BR83-F1
#
_cell.length_a   1.000
_cell.length_b   1.000
_cell.length_c   1.000
_cell.angle_alpha   90.00
_cell.angle_beta   90.00
_cell.angle_gamma   90.00
#
_symmetry.space_group_name_H-M   'P 1'
#
loop_
_entity.id
_entity.type
_entity.pdbx_description
1 polymer ?
#
loop_
_entity_poly.entity_id
_entity_poly.type
_entity_poly.pdbx_seq_one_letter_code
_entity_poly.pdbx_strand_id
1 'polypeptide(L)'
;QVITKLKAQNLQNIAEWGQGKFIDGTQTKEVVAQVQDILNAMDKTEFEAKQFTDFKDQFQWFLALALLLLLADSFMLERKTNWLKKLNLFNEQSDED
;
A
#
# COMPACT_ATOMS: atom_id res chain seq x y z
N GLN A 1 5.24 48.74 31.53
CA GLN A 1 5.90 47.92 30.50
C GLN A 1 5.51 46.47 30.74
N VAL A 2 5.03 45.77 29.72
CA VAL A 2 4.80 44.33 29.81
C VAL A 2 6.16 43.66 29.65
N ILE A 3 6.58 42.89 30.64
CA ILE A 3 7.79 42.07 30.56
C ILE A 3 7.34 40.68 30.16
N THR A 4 7.45 40.35 28.88
CA THR A 4 7.27 38.97 28.41
C THR A 4 8.61 38.25 28.50
N LYS A 5 8.60 37.00 28.98
CA LYS A 5 9.77 36.12 29.00
C LYS A 5 9.47 34.88 28.19
N LEU A 6 10.46 34.43 27.41
CA LEU A 6 10.41 33.15 26.72
C LEU A 6 10.31 32.02 27.76
N LYS A 7 9.27 31.19 27.66
CA LYS A 7 9.13 29.95 28.43
C LYS A 7 9.39 28.75 27.52
N ALA A 8 10.67 28.47 27.24
CA ALA A 8 11.09 27.40 26.32
C ALA A 8 10.48 26.04 26.67
N GLN A 9 10.39 25.70 27.96
CA GLN A 9 9.76 24.46 28.44
C GLN A 9 8.31 24.29 27.96
N ASN A 10 7.51 25.35 28.02
CA ASN A 10 6.12 25.29 27.60
C ASN A 10 6.00 25.10 26.08
N LEU A 11 6.90 25.74 25.32
CA LEU A 11 6.93 25.63 23.86
C LEU A 11 7.37 24.23 23.41
N GLN A 12 8.32 23.61 24.13
CA GLN A 12 8.68 22.20 23.94
C GLN A 12 7.48 21.29 24.20
N ASN A 13 6.79 21.45 25.33
CA ASN A 13 5.62 20.64 25.65
C ASN A 13 4.51 20.75 24.58
N ILE A 14 4.27 21.97 24.07
CA ILE A 14 3.28 22.18 22.98
C ILE A 14 3.73 21.48 21.69
N ALA A 15 5.02 21.58 21.35
CA ALA A 15 5.56 20.91 20.17
C ALA A 15 5.43 19.38 20.28
N GLU A 16 5.76 18.81 21.44
CA GLU A 16 5.59 17.37 21.70
C GLU A 16 4.13 16.92 21.58
N TRP A 17 3.19 17.72 22.11
CA TRP A 17 1.75 17.44 21.97
C TRP A 17 1.28 17.47 20.51
N GLY A 18 1.84 18.38 19.72
CA GLY A 18 1.56 18.48 18.29
C GLY A 18 2.35 17.52 17.41
N GLN A 19 3.13 16.58 18.00
CA GLN A 19 4.08 15.72 17.28
C GLN A 19 5.08 16.50 16.41
N GLY A 20 5.32 17.77 16.75
CA GLY A 20 6.27 18.65 16.11
C GLY A 20 7.57 18.78 16.90
N LYS A 21 8.51 19.56 16.36
CA LYS A 21 9.79 19.85 17.01
C LYS A 21 9.88 21.33 17.38
N PHE A 22 10.21 21.63 18.62
CA PHE A 22 10.56 22.99 19.02
C PHE A 22 11.98 23.32 18.57
N ILE A 23 12.16 24.48 17.93
CA ILE A 23 13.45 25.00 17.47
C ILE A 23 13.62 26.40 18.04
N ASP A 24 14.74 26.65 18.72
CA ASP A 24 15.05 27.97 19.27
C ASP A 24 15.46 28.93 18.15
N GLY A 25 14.75 30.06 18.06
CA GLY A 25 14.92 31.09 17.05
C GLY A 25 16.09 32.05 17.28
N THR A 26 16.83 31.93 18.39
CA THR A 26 17.91 32.87 18.75
C THR A 26 19.04 32.92 17.71
N GLN A 27 19.29 31.82 17.00
CA GLN A 27 20.28 31.74 15.92
C GLN A 27 19.65 31.34 14.59
N THR A 28 19.35 32.33 13.75
CA THR A 28 18.66 32.13 12.47
C THR A 28 19.36 31.16 11.53
N LYS A 29 20.70 31.12 11.50
CA LYS A 29 21.45 30.18 10.63
C LYS A 29 21.20 28.72 11.00
N GLU A 30 21.15 28.42 12.29
CA GLU A 30 20.94 27.06 12.79
C GLU A 30 19.50 26.62 12.56
N VAL A 31 18.53 27.53 12.77
CA VAL A 31 17.11 27.29 12.49
C VAL A 31 16.90 26.92 11.03
N VAL A 32 17.47 27.71 10.11
CA VAL A 32 17.34 27.46 8.66
C VAL A 32 17.93 26.11 8.28
N ALA A 33 19.09 25.74 8.83
CA ALA A 33 19.70 24.43 8.58
C ALA A 33 18.81 23.28 9.10
N GLN A 34 18.29 23.38 10.33
CA GLN A 34 17.43 22.33 10.89
C GLN A 34 16.11 22.16 10.13
N VAL A 35 15.49 23.26 9.70
CA VAL A 35 14.26 23.21 8.88
C VAL A 35 14.54 22.59 7.51
N GLN A 36 15.67 22.95 6.89
CA GLN A 36 16.08 22.37 5.60
C GLN A 36 16.29 20.85 5.71
N ASP A 37 16.92 20.37 6.78
CA ASP A 37 17.12 18.94 7.01
C ASP A 37 15.81 18.18 7.19
N ILE A 38 14.85 18.76 7.92
CA ILE A 38 13.52 18.17 8.12
C ILE A 38 12.77 18.07 6.78
N LEU A 39 12.80 19.13 5.96
CA LEU A 39 12.15 19.14 4.65
C LEU A 39 12.80 18.13 3.68
N ASN A 40 14.13 18.09 3.63
CA ASN A 40 14.86 17.14 2.79
C ASN A 40 14.60 15.68 3.18
N ALA A 41 14.43 15.40 4.47
CA ALA A 41 14.07 14.07 4.95
C ALA A 41 12.63 13.70 4.56
N MET A 42 11.70 14.65 4.71
CA MET A 42 10.28 14.47 4.38
C MET A 42 10.06 14.17 2.89
N ASP A 43 10.67 14.97 2.01
CA ASP A 43 10.59 14.80 0.55
C ASP A 43 11.02 13.39 0.09
N LYS A 44 12.07 12.83 0.71
CA LYS A 44 12.53 11.47 0.40
C LYS A 44 11.52 10.42 0.84
N THR A 45 11.01 10.52 2.07
CA THR A 45 10.00 9.58 2.57
C THR A 45 8.69 9.64 1.80
N GLU A 46 8.20 10.82 1.44
CA GLU A 46 6.97 10.95 0.65
C GLU A 46 7.16 10.44 -0.78
N PHE A 47 8.31 10.72 -1.41
CA PHE A 47 8.61 10.22 -2.75
C PHE A 47 8.70 8.70 -2.81
N GLU A 48 9.39 8.08 -1.85
CA GLU A 48 9.48 6.62 -1.74
C GLU A 48 8.08 6.02 -1.47
N ALA A 49 7.36 6.52 -0.47
CA ALA A 49 6.02 6.02 -0.12
C ALA A 49 5.02 6.13 -1.29
N LYS A 50 5.10 7.22 -2.05
CA LYS A 50 4.25 7.42 -3.23
C LYS A 50 4.56 6.44 -4.35
N GLN A 51 5.85 6.18 -4.63
CA GLN A 51 6.23 5.14 -5.60
C GLN A 51 5.70 3.77 -5.16
N PHE A 52 5.91 3.38 -3.90
CA PHE A 52 5.42 2.08 -3.40
C PHE A 52 3.88 1.93 -3.49
N THR A 53 3.14 3.01 -3.27
CA THR A 53 1.67 2.99 -3.33
C THR A 53 1.18 2.84 -4.77
N ASP A 54 1.72 3.61 -5.71
CA ASP A 54 1.33 3.50 -7.13
C ASP A 54 1.64 2.11 -7.71
N PHE A 55 2.74 1.45 -7.30
CA PHE A 55 3.05 0.09 -7.76
C PHE A 55 2.17 -0.99 -7.14
N LYS A 56 1.76 -0.83 -5.87
CA LYS A 56 1.00 -1.87 -5.15
C LYS A 56 -0.38 -2.09 -5.75
N ASP A 57 -1.05 -1.04 -6.20
CA ASP A 57 -2.44 -1.11 -6.67
C ASP A 57 -2.57 -1.59 -8.12
N GLN A 58 -1.52 -1.45 -8.95
CA GLN A 58 -1.59 -1.77 -10.37
C GLN A 58 -1.61 -3.28 -10.68
N PHE A 59 -1.01 -4.12 -9.85
CA PHE A 59 -0.80 -5.55 -10.18
C PHE A 59 -1.75 -6.54 -9.48
N GLN A 60 -2.50 -6.11 -8.45
CA GLN A 60 -3.35 -7.02 -7.67
C GLN A 60 -4.42 -7.71 -8.52
N TRP A 61 -5.10 -6.96 -9.40
CA TRP A 61 -6.14 -7.50 -10.27
C TRP A 61 -5.58 -8.45 -11.33
N PHE A 62 -4.40 -8.18 -11.87
CA PHE A 62 -3.72 -9.08 -12.80
C PHE A 62 -3.30 -10.39 -12.13
N LEU A 63 -2.77 -10.30 -10.90
CA LEU A 63 -2.36 -11.47 -10.13
C LEU A 63 -3.57 -12.31 -9.71
N ALA A 64 -4.67 -11.67 -9.29
CA ALA A 64 -5.94 -12.33 -9.00
C ALA A 64 -6.51 -13.03 -10.25
N LEU A 65 -6.47 -12.38 -11.42
CA LEU A 65 -6.91 -12.96 -12.69
C LEU A 65 -6.06 -14.16 -13.09
N ALA A 66 -4.73 -14.06 -12.95
CA ALA A 66 -3.81 -15.17 -13.23
C ALA A 66 -4.07 -16.37 -12.32
N LEU A 67 -4.28 -16.14 -11.02
CA LEU A 67 -4.65 -17.18 -10.06
C LEU A 67 -6.02 -17.81 -10.38
N LEU A 68 -7.01 -17.00 -10.74
CA LEU A 68 -8.34 -17.49 -11.15
C LEU A 68 -8.22 -18.40 -12.37
N LEU A 69 -7.48 -17.99 -13.40
CA LEU A 69 -7.28 -18.80 -14.61
C LEU A 69 -6.53 -20.10 -14.31
N LEU A 70 -5.53 -20.08 -13.42
CA LEU A 70 -4.81 -21.27 -12.97
C LEU A 70 -5.76 -22.24 -12.25
N LEU A 71 -6.60 -21.74 -11.34
CA LEU A 71 -7.61 -22.56 -10.67
C LEU A 71 -8.62 -23.13 -11.68
N ALA A 72 -9.10 -22.30 -12.62
CA ALA A 72 -10.01 -22.73 -13.66
C ALA A 72 -9.42 -23.84 -14.53
N ASP A 73 -8.15 -23.74 -14.92
CA ASP A 73 -7.43 -24.79 -15.66
C ASP A 73 -7.30 -26.08 -14.84
N SER A 74 -6.92 -25.96 -13.57
CA SER A 74 -6.83 -27.08 -12.64
C SER A 74 -8.16 -27.84 -12.49
N PHE A 75 -9.30 -27.14 -12.44
CA PHE A 75 -10.62 -27.79 -12.37
C PHE A 75 -11.14 -28.26 -13.74
N MET A 76 -10.68 -27.68 -14.85
CA MET A 76 -11.14 -28.03 -16.20
C MET A 76 -10.51 -29.34 -16.72
N LEU A 77 -9.34 -29.72 -16.22
CA LEU A 77 -8.67 -31.01 -16.52
C LEU A 77 -9.56 -32.23 -16.22
N GLU A 78 -10.27 -32.26 -15.08
CA GLU A 78 -11.17 -33.38 -14.74
C GLU A 78 -12.50 -33.35 -15.51
N ARG A 79 -12.97 -32.16 -15.92
CA ARG A 79 -14.28 -31.97 -16.55
C ARG A 79 -14.30 -32.21 -18.06
N LYS A 80 -13.17 -32.07 -18.77
CA LYS A 80 -13.08 -32.41 -20.20
C LYS A 80 -13.47 -33.86 -20.48
N THR A 81 -13.13 -34.79 -19.59
CA THR A 81 -13.49 -36.21 -19.73
C THR A 81 -14.96 -36.49 -19.38
N ASN A 82 -15.51 -35.81 -18.37
CA ASN A 82 -16.90 -36.05 -17.92
C ASN A 82 -17.95 -35.34 -18.79
N TRP A 83 -17.64 -34.17 -19.35
CA TRP A 83 -18.58 -33.49 -20.25
C TRP A 83 -18.69 -34.19 -21.61
N LEU A 84 -17.59 -34.77 -22.12
CA LEU A 84 -17.64 -35.65 -23.30
C LEU A 84 -18.47 -36.92 -23.04
N LYS A 85 -18.44 -37.49 -21.83
CA LYS A 85 -19.32 -38.61 -21.45
C LYS A 85 -20.80 -38.21 -21.31
N LYS A 86 -21.08 -36.95 -20.96
CA LYS A 86 -22.46 -36.42 -20.82
C LYS A 86 -23.08 -36.00 -22.16
N LEU A 87 -22.25 -35.67 -23.15
CA LEU A 87 -22.65 -35.62 -24.54
C LEU A 87 -22.72 -37.07 -25.01
N ASN A 88 -23.93 -37.64 -25.05
CA ASN A 88 -24.21 -39.01 -25.50
C ASN A 88 -23.87 -39.19 -27.00
N LEU A 89 -22.61 -38.96 -27.38
CA LEU A 89 -22.07 -38.93 -28.74
C LEU A 89 -21.98 -40.35 -29.32
N PHE A 90 -21.85 -41.32 -28.44
CA PHE A 90 -22.05 -42.72 -28.72
C PHE A 90 -23.39 -43.05 -28.07
N ASN A 91 -24.46 -43.01 -28.86
CA ASN A 91 -25.81 -43.33 -28.42
C ASN A 91 -25.92 -44.82 -28.04
N GLU A 92 -25.26 -45.22 -26.96
CA GLU A 92 -25.34 -46.55 -26.36
C GLU A 92 -26.65 -46.61 -25.56
N GLN A 93 -27.74 -46.81 -26.31
CA GLN A 93 -28.86 -47.55 -25.78
C GLN A 93 -28.38 -48.98 -25.64
N SER A 94 -28.12 -49.40 -24.40
CA SER A 94 -28.06 -50.81 -24.06
C SER A 94 -29.45 -51.38 -24.33
N ASP A 95 -29.61 -51.99 -25.50
CA ASP A 95 -30.63 -52.99 -25.73
C ASP A 95 -30.38 -54.12 -24.72
N GLU A 96 -31.08 -54.03 -23.58
CA GLU A 96 -31.35 -55.19 -22.72
C GLU A 96 -32.59 -55.89 -23.29
N ASP A 97 -32.34 -56.93 -24.08
CA ASP A 97 -33.02 -58.24 -24.06
C ASP A 97 -32.03 -59.32 -24.55
#